data_AF-A0A7W4YYY3-F1
#
_entry.id   AF-A0A7W4YYY3-F1
#
_cell.length_a   1.000
_cell.length_b   1.000
_cell.length_c   1.000
_cell.angle_alpha   90.00
_cell.angle_beta   90.00
_cell.angle_gamma   90.00
#
_symmetry.space_group_name_H-M   'P 1'
#
loop_
_entity.id
_entity.type
_entity.pdbx_description
1 polymer ?
#
loop_
_entity_poly.entity_id
_entity_poly.type
_entity_poly.pdbx_seq_one_letter_code
_entity_poly.pdbx_strand_id
1 'polypeptide(L)'
;MTTQSIVETLTREHRAIDAAVEGFVEHLQDGELDPDLVLGGLATLRRHIYLEEVHLFPPLSRGALMMPVTVMLREHGELWRTMDAIAESVAEAQAGGDSPRARERTQALCLELLAMLDRHNEKEEPVIYPQTPLLRADEAAALAAALASGAMPDGWTCHDAGTGDPATPGLTPPWSTGA
;
A
#
# COMPACT_ATOMS: atom_id res chain seq x y z
N MET A 1 -22.13 4.36 1.72
CA MET A 1 -21.59 3.04 2.14
C MET A 1 -21.70 2.94 3.65
N THR A 2 -21.91 1.74 4.19
CA THR A 2 -21.74 1.45 5.63
C THR A 2 -20.27 1.16 5.93
N THR A 3 -19.87 1.16 7.21
CA THR A 3 -18.51 0.74 7.62
C THR A 3 -18.20 -0.69 7.21
N GLN A 4 -19.17 -1.60 7.29
CA GLN A 4 -19.05 -2.97 6.76
C GLN A 4 -18.72 -2.97 5.26
N SER A 5 -19.43 -2.17 4.46
CA SER A 5 -19.18 -2.07 3.02
C SER A 5 -17.83 -1.43 2.69
N ILE A 6 -17.30 -0.55 3.55
CA ILE A 6 -15.93 -0.02 3.43
C ILE A 6 -14.91 -1.14 3.64
N VAL A 7 -15.01 -1.88 4.75
CA VAL A 7 -14.11 -3.00 5.08
C VAL A 7 -14.13 -4.06 3.97
N GLU A 8 -15.31 -4.46 3.51
CA GLU A 8 -15.45 -5.40 2.39
C GLU A 8 -14.83 -4.89 1.08
N THR A 9 -14.72 -3.57 0.92
CA THR A 9 -14.07 -2.97 -0.26
C THR A 9 -12.56 -3.01 -0.12
N LEU A 10 -12.02 -2.59 1.03
CA LEU A 10 -10.58 -2.63 1.30
C LEU A 10 -10.03 -4.07 1.27
N THR A 11 -10.69 -5.02 1.91
CA THR A 11 -10.33 -6.46 1.84
C THR A 11 -10.38 -7.02 0.42
N ARG A 12 -11.27 -6.51 -0.45
CA ARG A 12 -11.29 -6.92 -1.86
C ARG A 12 -10.13 -6.31 -2.63
N GLU A 13 -9.71 -5.09 -2.28
CA GLU A 13 -8.51 -4.48 -2.86
C GLU A 13 -7.25 -5.25 -2.47
N HIS A 14 -7.11 -5.74 -1.23
CA HIS A 14 -6.01 -6.64 -0.84
C HIS A 14 -5.88 -7.82 -1.80
N ARG A 15 -6.98 -8.57 -2.00
CA ARG A 15 -7.00 -9.74 -2.89
C ARG A 15 -6.71 -9.38 -4.34
N ALA A 16 -7.15 -8.21 -4.80
CA ALA A 16 -6.91 -7.77 -6.18
C ALA A 16 -5.44 -7.37 -6.39
N ILE A 17 -4.81 -6.77 -5.39
CA ILE A 17 -3.38 -6.44 -5.38
C ILE A 17 -2.56 -7.72 -5.39
N ASP A 18 -2.85 -8.65 -4.48
CA ASP A 18 -2.17 -9.95 -4.41
C ASP A 18 -2.25 -10.69 -5.74
N ALA A 19 -3.46 -10.81 -6.30
CA ALA A 19 -3.67 -11.49 -7.58
C ALA A 19 -2.92 -10.84 -8.75
N ALA A 20 -2.78 -9.51 -8.77
CA ALA A 20 -2.03 -8.82 -9.82
C ALA A 20 -0.53 -9.11 -9.74
N VAL A 21 0.03 -9.12 -8.51
CA VAL A 21 1.46 -9.42 -8.29
C VAL A 21 1.75 -10.91 -8.53
N GLU A 22 0.88 -11.81 -8.07
CA GLU A 22 0.96 -13.25 -8.32
C GLU A 22 0.89 -13.56 -9.82
N GLY A 23 -0.09 -13.00 -10.54
CA GLY A 23 -0.22 -13.21 -11.98
C GLY A 23 1.00 -12.70 -12.77
N PHE A 24 1.61 -11.59 -12.34
CA PHE A 24 2.86 -11.12 -12.94
C PHE A 24 4.03 -12.09 -12.68
N VAL A 25 4.13 -12.67 -11.49
CA VAL A 25 5.13 -13.70 -11.18
C VAL A 25 4.93 -14.95 -12.05
N GLU A 26 3.69 -15.37 -12.27
CA GLU A 26 3.37 -16.49 -13.18
C GLU A 26 3.80 -16.18 -14.62
N HIS A 27 3.48 -14.99 -15.15
CA HIS A 27 3.94 -14.56 -16.48
C HIS A 27 5.47 -14.57 -16.60
N LEU A 28 6.20 -14.09 -15.57
CA LEU A 28 7.66 -14.13 -15.56
C LEU A 28 8.21 -15.56 -15.62
N GLN A 29 7.56 -16.52 -14.97
CA GLN A 29 7.94 -17.94 -15.01
C GLN A 29 7.73 -18.56 -16.40
N ASP A 30 6.70 -18.12 -17.11
CA ASP A 30 6.44 -18.48 -18.51
C ASP A 30 7.35 -17.71 -19.50
N GLY A 31 8.15 -16.78 -18.99
CA GLY A 31 9.12 -16.01 -19.76
C GLY A 31 8.52 -14.80 -20.46
N GLU A 32 7.37 -14.33 -19.98
CA GLU A 32 6.68 -13.13 -20.46
C GLU A 32 6.84 -11.98 -19.45
N LEU A 33 7.18 -10.79 -19.95
CA LEU A 33 7.20 -9.57 -19.16
C LEU A 33 5.90 -8.80 -19.44
N ASP A 34 5.04 -8.67 -18.44
CA ASP A 34 3.81 -7.87 -18.48
C ASP A 34 3.88 -6.71 -17.47
N PRO A 35 4.53 -5.57 -17.83
CA PRO A 35 4.69 -4.43 -16.95
C PRO A 35 3.36 -3.83 -16.50
N ASP A 36 2.35 -3.83 -17.37
CA ASP A 36 1.07 -3.17 -17.09
C ASP A 36 0.34 -3.86 -15.94
N LEU A 37 0.43 -5.19 -15.86
CA LEU A 37 -0.17 -5.98 -14.78
C LEU A 37 0.42 -5.61 -13.41
N VAL A 38 1.75 -5.68 -13.26
CA VAL A 38 2.40 -5.37 -11.98
C VAL A 38 2.27 -3.90 -11.64
N LEU A 39 2.53 -2.98 -12.58
CA LEU A 39 2.47 -1.54 -12.31
C LEU A 39 1.04 -1.09 -11.95
N GLY A 40 0.02 -1.71 -12.53
CA GLY A 40 -1.39 -1.51 -12.14
C GLY A 40 -1.69 -1.98 -10.71
N GLY A 41 -1.16 -3.15 -10.32
CA GLY A 41 -1.23 -3.64 -8.94
C GLY A 41 -0.55 -2.70 -7.94
N LEU A 42 0.69 -2.26 -8.25
CA LEU A 42 1.42 -1.31 -7.40
C LEU A 42 0.71 0.05 -7.29
N ALA A 43 0.10 0.54 -8.37
CA ALA A 43 -0.68 1.78 -8.33
C ALA A 43 -1.91 1.63 -7.42
N THR A 44 -2.57 0.47 -7.46
CA THR A 44 -3.71 0.16 -6.58
C THR A 44 -3.29 0.13 -5.12
N LEU A 45 -2.14 -0.50 -4.81
CA LEU A 45 -1.58 -0.55 -3.46
C LEU A 45 -1.17 0.85 -2.95
N ARG A 46 -0.53 1.69 -3.78
CA ARG A 46 -0.20 3.07 -3.38
C ARG A 46 -1.45 3.87 -2.99
N ARG A 47 -2.52 3.77 -3.79
CA ARG A 47 -3.80 4.43 -3.50
C ARG A 47 -4.46 3.83 -2.24
N HIS A 48 -4.35 2.53 -2.04
CA HIS A 48 -4.88 1.86 -0.85
C HIS A 48 -4.22 2.41 0.43
N ILE A 49 -2.88 2.43 0.46
CA ILE A 49 -2.09 3.02 1.53
C ILE A 49 -2.48 4.49 1.78
N TYR A 50 -2.68 5.29 0.71
CA TYR A 50 -3.18 6.67 0.84
C TYR A 50 -4.52 6.75 1.57
N LEU A 51 -5.50 5.92 1.19
CA LEU A 51 -6.81 5.94 1.81
C LEU A 51 -6.72 5.64 3.30
N GLU A 52 -5.86 4.70 3.68
CA GLU A 52 -5.72 4.30 5.06
C GLU A 52 -5.02 5.35 5.88
N GLU A 53 -3.87 5.85 5.43
CA GLU A 53 -3.09 6.85 6.16
C GLU A 53 -3.81 8.20 6.30
N VAL A 54 -4.62 8.58 5.31
CA VAL A 54 -5.28 9.90 5.29
C VAL A 54 -6.67 9.86 5.90
N HIS A 55 -7.41 8.75 5.77
CA HIS A 55 -8.81 8.68 6.17
C HIS A 55 -9.10 7.65 7.27
N LEU A 56 -8.44 6.49 7.27
CA LEU A 56 -8.77 5.41 8.21
C LEU A 56 -7.97 5.50 9.52
N PHE A 57 -6.67 5.67 9.43
CA PHE A 57 -5.76 5.63 10.58
C PHE A 57 -5.86 6.86 11.50
N PRO A 58 -5.97 8.11 11.00
CA PRO A 58 -6.04 9.29 11.88
C PRO A 58 -7.18 9.25 12.92
N PRO A 59 -8.41 8.83 12.59
CA PRO A 59 -9.45 8.72 13.61
C PRO A 59 -9.24 7.55 14.57
N LEU A 60 -8.57 6.48 14.14
CA LEU A 60 -8.29 5.27 14.92
C LEU A 60 -7.02 5.38 15.78
N SER A 61 -6.10 6.31 15.51
CA SER A 61 -4.78 6.41 16.17
C SER A 61 -4.81 6.94 17.62
N ARG A 62 -5.93 6.80 18.33
CA ARG A 62 -6.11 7.27 19.71
C ARG A 62 -6.20 6.10 20.68
N GLY A 63 -5.60 6.25 21.86
CA GLY A 63 -5.70 5.25 22.93
C GLY A 63 -5.08 3.90 22.55
N ALA A 64 -5.83 2.80 22.71
CA ALA A 64 -5.32 1.44 22.56
C ALA A 64 -4.81 1.10 21.15
N LEU A 65 -5.28 1.82 20.12
CA LEU A 65 -4.92 1.57 18.72
C LEU A 65 -3.72 2.42 18.24
N MET A 66 -3.19 3.32 19.07
CA MET A 66 -2.02 4.14 18.71
C MET A 66 -0.82 3.27 18.31
N MET A 67 -0.52 2.22 19.08
CA MET A 67 0.60 1.33 18.80
C MET A 67 0.38 0.47 17.55
N PRO A 68 -0.77 -0.23 17.38
CA PRO A 68 -1.11 -0.91 16.13
C PRO A 68 -1.00 -0.02 14.89
N VAL A 69 -1.57 1.19 14.91
CA VAL A 69 -1.49 2.12 13.77
C VAL A 69 -0.05 2.53 13.48
N THR A 70 0.77 2.76 14.51
CA THR A 70 2.21 3.08 14.33
C THR A 70 2.96 1.94 13.62
N VAL A 71 2.57 0.69 13.87
CA VAL A 71 3.16 -0.47 13.16
C VAL A 71 2.72 -0.48 11.69
N MET A 72 1.45 -0.21 11.40
CA MET A 72 0.96 -0.14 10.01
C MET A 72 1.70 0.93 9.20
N LEU A 73 1.90 2.13 9.76
CA LEU A 73 2.65 3.20 9.08
C LEU A 73 4.08 2.79 8.70
N ARG A 74 4.78 2.07 9.58
CA ARG A 74 6.14 1.59 9.29
C ARG A 74 6.15 0.56 8.18
N GLU A 75 5.19 -0.36 8.22
CA GLU A 75 5.04 -1.41 7.22
C GLU A 75 4.64 -0.83 5.86
N HIS A 76 3.78 0.19 5.83
CA HIS A 76 3.51 0.95 4.61
C HIS A 76 4.79 1.58 4.03
N GLY A 77 5.66 2.12 4.87
CA GLY A 77 6.97 2.61 4.45
C GLY A 77 7.86 1.54 3.81
N GLU A 78 7.88 0.34 4.39
CA GLU A 78 8.61 -0.80 3.82
C GLU A 78 8.00 -1.26 2.50
N LEU A 79 6.67 -1.48 2.46
CA LEU A 79 5.93 -1.83 1.25
C LEU A 79 6.20 -0.82 0.14
N TRP A 80 6.16 0.48 0.45
CA TRP A 80 6.38 1.55 -0.51
C TRP A 80 7.75 1.48 -1.18
N ARG A 81 8.82 1.27 -0.40
CA ARG A 81 10.17 1.12 -0.95
C ARG A 81 10.30 -0.13 -1.82
N THR A 82 9.68 -1.23 -1.42
CA THR A 82 9.66 -2.46 -2.25
C THR A 82 8.91 -2.22 -3.56
N MET A 83 7.78 -1.48 -3.55
CA MET A 83 7.08 -1.09 -4.77
C MET A 83 7.92 -0.20 -5.68
N ASP A 84 8.68 0.75 -5.12
CA ASP A 84 9.60 1.60 -5.90
C ASP A 84 10.71 0.75 -6.53
N ALA A 85 11.31 -0.18 -5.78
CA ALA A 85 12.32 -1.10 -6.30
C ALA A 85 11.79 -2.03 -7.40
N ILE A 86 10.55 -2.51 -7.30
CA ILE A 86 9.90 -3.30 -8.36
C ILE A 86 9.72 -2.44 -9.62
N ALA A 87 9.17 -1.23 -9.48
CA ALA A 87 8.94 -0.33 -10.60
C ALA A 87 10.25 0.03 -11.32
N GLU A 88 11.32 0.29 -10.57
CA GLU A 88 12.67 0.50 -11.13
C GLU A 88 13.19 -0.74 -11.87
N SER A 89 13.06 -1.93 -11.27
CA SER A 89 13.51 -3.19 -11.89
C SER A 89 12.75 -3.50 -13.19
N VAL A 90 11.45 -3.21 -13.25
CA VAL A 90 10.63 -3.33 -14.46
C VAL A 90 11.09 -2.33 -15.53
N ALA A 91 11.30 -1.07 -15.16
CA ALA A 91 11.78 -0.05 -16.10
C ALA A 91 13.18 -0.37 -16.66
N GLU A 92 14.08 -0.88 -15.82
CA GLU A 92 15.39 -1.38 -16.24
C GLU A 92 15.27 -2.55 -17.23
N ALA A 93 14.38 -3.50 -16.98
CA ALA A 93 14.14 -4.63 -17.88
C ALA A 93 13.58 -4.18 -19.25
N GLN A 94 12.68 -3.19 -19.26
CA GLN A 94 12.15 -2.60 -20.49
C GLN A 94 13.23 -1.85 -21.30
N ALA A 95 14.15 -1.14 -20.62
CA ALA A 95 15.18 -0.33 -21.28
C ALA A 95 16.43 -1.12 -21.70
N GLY A 96 16.88 -2.06 -20.86
CA GLY A 96 18.16 -2.78 -21.00
C GLY A 96 18.06 -4.11 -21.73
N GLY A 97 16.86 -4.51 -22.13
CA GLY A 97 16.57 -5.84 -22.67
C GLY A 97 16.21 -6.79 -21.55
N ASP A 98 15.08 -7.47 -21.74
CA ASP A 98 14.46 -8.40 -20.80
C ASP A 98 15.32 -9.66 -20.58
N SER A 99 16.38 -9.49 -19.80
CA SER A 99 17.38 -10.53 -19.54
C SER A 99 16.91 -11.45 -18.40
N PRO A 100 17.36 -12.72 -18.38
CA PRO A 100 17.02 -13.65 -17.28
C PRO A 100 17.33 -13.09 -15.89
N ARG A 101 18.47 -12.40 -15.74
CA ARG A 101 18.87 -11.78 -14.49
C ARG A 101 17.94 -10.64 -14.04
N ALA A 102 17.43 -9.85 -14.99
CA ALA A 102 16.48 -8.78 -14.70
C ALA A 102 15.13 -9.37 -14.24
N ARG A 103 14.64 -10.42 -14.92
CA ARG A 103 13.43 -11.16 -14.52
C ARG A 103 13.56 -11.78 -13.13
N GLU A 104 14.68 -12.45 -12.84
CA GLU A 104 14.95 -13.03 -11.53
C GLU A 104 14.92 -11.98 -10.41
N ARG A 105 15.52 -10.80 -10.64
CA ARG A 105 15.49 -9.68 -9.69
C ARG A 105 14.06 -9.20 -9.46
N THR A 106 13.30 -8.92 -10.52
CA THR A 106 11.92 -8.43 -10.41
C THR A 106 11.03 -9.47 -9.72
N GLN A 107 11.18 -10.75 -10.07
CA GLN A 107 10.45 -11.84 -9.44
C GLN A 107 10.75 -11.93 -7.93
N ALA A 108 12.02 -11.84 -7.53
CA ALA A 108 12.40 -11.88 -6.12
C ALA A 108 11.75 -10.73 -5.32
N LEU A 109 11.74 -9.52 -5.86
CA LEU A 109 11.09 -8.37 -5.23
C LEU A 109 9.57 -8.53 -5.14
N CYS A 110 8.93 -9.12 -6.16
CA CYS A 110 7.48 -9.39 -6.12
C CYS A 110 7.12 -10.43 -5.05
N LEU A 111 7.93 -11.48 -4.90
CA LEU A 111 7.74 -12.48 -3.85
C LEU A 111 7.99 -11.89 -2.45
N GLU A 112 8.95 -10.99 -2.32
CA GLU A 112 9.18 -10.23 -1.09
C GLU A 112 7.96 -9.36 -0.75
N LEU A 113 7.42 -8.60 -1.73
CA LEU A 113 6.22 -7.79 -1.56
C LEU A 113 5.02 -8.64 -1.10
N LEU A 114 4.77 -9.79 -1.73
CA LEU A 114 3.68 -10.70 -1.35
C LEU A 114 3.82 -11.19 0.09
N ALA A 115 5.04 -11.57 0.51
CA ALA A 115 5.28 -11.98 1.89
C ALA A 115 5.08 -10.84 2.91
N MET A 116 5.37 -9.60 2.52
CA MET A 116 5.10 -8.42 3.34
C MET A 116 3.61 -8.13 3.43
N LEU A 117 2.88 -8.20 2.32
CA LEU A 117 1.43 -8.00 2.24
C LEU A 117 0.68 -9.03 3.08
N ASP A 118 1.01 -10.32 2.96
CA ASP A 118 0.40 -11.39 3.77
C ASP A 118 0.49 -11.07 5.27
N ARG A 119 1.71 -10.77 5.75
CA ARG A 119 1.94 -10.40 7.15
C ARG A 119 1.22 -9.11 7.53
N HIS A 120 1.17 -8.12 6.64
CA HIS A 120 0.49 -6.85 6.88
C HIS A 120 -1.02 -7.06 7.07
N ASN A 121 -1.64 -7.75 6.11
CA ASN A 121 -3.08 -8.04 6.07
C ASN A 121 -3.50 -8.91 7.27
N GLU A 122 -2.65 -9.85 7.71
CA GLU A 122 -2.88 -10.67 8.92
C GLU A 122 -3.00 -9.86 10.21
N LYS A 123 -2.43 -8.64 10.27
CA LYS A 123 -2.66 -7.70 11.39
C LYS A 123 -3.82 -6.79 11.10
N GLU A 124 -3.87 -6.22 9.92
CA GLU A 124 -4.83 -5.17 9.63
C GLU A 124 -6.28 -5.67 9.69
N GLU A 125 -6.59 -6.75 8.99
CA GLU A 125 -7.97 -7.25 8.88
C GLU A 125 -8.57 -7.68 10.22
N PRO A 126 -7.85 -8.39 11.13
CA PRO A 126 -8.40 -8.76 12.43
C PRO A 126 -8.18 -7.72 13.55
N VAL A 127 -7.29 -6.74 13.40
CA VAL A 127 -6.99 -5.76 14.47
C VAL A 127 -7.56 -4.38 14.17
N ILE A 128 -7.36 -3.85 12.96
CA ILE A 128 -7.71 -2.48 12.60
C ILE A 128 -9.15 -2.41 12.06
N TYR A 129 -9.50 -3.22 11.06
CA TYR A 129 -10.82 -3.15 10.41
C TYR A 129 -12.02 -3.37 11.36
N PRO A 130 -11.94 -4.21 12.41
CA PRO A 130 -13.04 -4.36 13.38
C PRO A 130 -13.30 -3.10 14.20
N GLN A 131 -12.40 -2.12 14.16
CA GLN A 131 -12.50 -0.86 14.88
C GLN A 131 -13.16 0.24 14.03
N THR A 132 -13.45 -0.01 12.75
CA THR A 132 -14.18 0.93 11.88
C THR A 132 -15.55 1.39 12.41
N PRO A 133 -16.30 0.64 13.26
CA PRO A 133 -17.48 1.17 13.92
C PRO A 133 -17.21 2.34 14.90
N LEU A 134 -15.96 2.58 15.28
CA LEU A 134 -15.56 3.72 16.11
C LEU A 134 -15.48 5.04 15.32
N LEU A 135 -15.51 4.98 13.98
CA LEU A 135 -15.51 6.17 13.13
C LEU A 135 -16.78 7.00 13.35
N ARG A 136 -16.63 8.32 13.42
CA ARG A 136 -17.79 9.21 13.35
C ARG A 136 -18.41 9.16 11.96
N ALA A 137 -19.68 9.58 11.87
CA ALA A 137 -20.41 9.57 10.61
C ALA A 137 -19.75 10.44 9.51
N ASP A 138 -19.15 11.58 9.88
CA ASP A 138 -18.39 12.45 8.97
C ASP A 138 -17.12 11.77 8.45
N GLU A 139 -16.39 11.06 9.33
CA GLU A 139 -15.16 10.35 8.98
C GLU A 139 -15.45 9.16 8.05
N ALA A 140 -16.46 8.36 8.37
CA ALA A 140 -16.88 7.25 7.52
C ALA A 140 -17.39 7.72 6.15
N ALA A 141 -18.10 8.86 6.10
CA ALA A 141 -18.55 9.46 4.84
C ALA A 141 -17.38 9.96 3.99
N ALA A 142 -16.36 10.57 4.61
CA ALA A 142 -15.15 11.03 3.91
C ALA A 142 -14.37 9.85 3.31
N LEU A 143 -14.16 8.78 4.08
CA LEU A 143 -13.50 7.56 3.59
C LEU A 143 -14.29 6.92 2.43
N ALA A 144 -15.62 6.82 2.55
CA ALA A 144 -16.47 6.30 1.48
C ALA A 144 -16.39 7.15 0.20
N ALA A 145 -16.35 8.48 0.32
CA ALA A 145 -16.20 9.38 -0.81
C ALA A 145 -14.83 9.25 -1.48
N ALA A 146 -13.76 9.12 -0.68
CA ALA A 146 -12.40 8.92 -1.17
C ALA A 146 -12.29 7.59 -1.93
N LEU A 147 -12.80 6.50 -1.36
CA LEU A 147 -12.89 5.18 -2.01
C LEU A 147 -13.65 5.25 -3.34
N ALA A 148 -14.80 5.93 -3.37
CA ALA A 148 -15.61 6.05 -4.58
C ALA A 148 -14.94 6.89 -5.68
N SER A 149 -14.09 7.85 -5.31
CA SER A 149 -13.37 8.66 -6.30
C SER A 149 -12.25 7.90 -6.98
N GLY A 150 -11.63 6.94 -6.26
CA GLY A 150 -10.45 6.22 -6.72
C GLY A 150 -9.20 7.10 -6.91
N ALA A 151 -9.26 8.38 -6.50
CA ALA A 151 -8.20 9.33 -6.71
C ALA A 151 -7.17 9.29 -5.55
N MET A 152 -5.90 9.39 -5.92
CA MET A 152 -4.79 9.72 -5.02
C MET A 152 -4.15 11.01 -5.54
N PRO A 153 -3.79 11.98 -4.68
CA PRO A 153 -3.11 13.20 -5.13
C PRO A 153 -1.78 12.90 -5.82
N ASP A 154 -1.49 13.63 -6.91
CA ASP A 154 -0.21 13.53 -7.60
C ASP A 154 0.96 13.86 -6.66
N GLY A 155 2.01 13.04 -6.69
CA GLY A 155 3.20 13.21 -5.87
C GLY A 155 3.01 12.88 -4.38
N TRP A 156 1.86 12.32 -3.98
CA TRP A 156 1.68 11.82 -2.62
C TRP A 156 2.60 10.62 -2.35
N THR A 157 3.18 10.57 -1.14
CA THR A 157 4.01 9.48 -0.64
C THR A 157 3.55 9.09 0.75
N CYS A 158 3.67 7.80 1.10
CA CYS A 158 3.34 7.34 2.45
C CYS A 158 4.24 7.97 3.52
N HIS A 159 3.73 8.01 4.76
CA HIS A 159 4.36 8.67 5.89
C HIS A 159 5.83 8.25 6.10
N ASP A 160 6.09 6.95 6.07
CA ASP A 160 7.41 6.37 6.35
C ASP A 160 8.20 5.98 5.09
N ALA A 161 7.84 6.51 3.90
CA ALA A 161 8.59 6.28 2.67
C ALA A 161 10.05 6.77 2.78
N GLY A 162 10.25 7.95 3.40
CA GLY A 162 11.53 8.67 3.44
C GLY A 162 12.40 8.46 4.69
N THR A 163 11.98 7.66 5.68
CA THR A 163 12.72 7.51 6.95
C THR A 163 13.99 6.66 6.85
N GLY A 164 14.38 6.24 5.64
CA GLY A 164 15.65 5.57 5.32
C GLY A 164 16.78 6.49 4.81
N ASP A 165 16.51 7.78 4.56
CA ASP A 165 17.52 8.75 4.08
C ASP A 165 17.44 10.08 4.86
N PRO A 166 18.47 10.48 5.63
CA PRO A 166 18.44 11.71 6.45
C PRO A 166 18.41 13.02 5.64
N ALA A 167 18.43 12.99 4.31
CA ALA A 167 18.58 14.18 3.47
C ALA A 167 17.28 14.75 2.86
N THR A 168 16.12 14.09 2.99
CA THR A 168 14.88 14.61 2.39
C THR A 168 13.92 15.13 3.47
N PRO A 169 13.54 16.43 3.45
CA PRO A 169 12.58 16.94 4.40
C PRO A 169 11.20 16.37 4.07
N GLY A 170 10.77 15.36 4.82
CA GLY A 170 9.41 14.84 4.79
C GLY A 170 8.41 15.95 5.14
N LEU A 171 7.31 16.02 4.39
CA LEU A 171 6.17 16.85 4.75
C LEU A 171 5.72 16.43 6.16
N THR A 172 5.83 17.35 7.12
CA THR A 172 5.37 17.11 8.48
C THR A 172 3.88 16.75 8.45
N PRO A 173 3.48 15.62 9.04
CA PRO A 173 2.07 15.26 9.16
C PRO A 173 1.30 16.32 9.95
N PRO A 174 -0.02 16.50 9.70
CA PRO A 174 -0.85 17.47 10.42
C PRO A 174 -0.97 17.18 11.92
N TRP A 175 -0.55 15.99 12.40
CA TRP A 175 -0.56 15.62 13.82
C TRP A 175 0.73 15.98 14.58
N SER A 176 1.79 16.45 13.90
CA SER A 176 3.07 16.78 14.55
C SER A 176 3.12 18.17 15.22
N THR A 177 1.99 18.89 15.30
CA THR A 177 1.89 20.13 16.08
C THR A 177 1.07 19.90 17.34
N GLY A 178 1.74 19.53 18.43
CA GLY A 178 1.09 19.25 19.70
C GLY A 178 2.03 18.83 20.83
N ALA A 179 3.01 19.67 21.15
CA ALA A 179 3.61 19.78 22.48
C ALA A 179 4.17 21.19 22.67
#